data_AF-A0ABC8B7H3-F1
#
_entry.id   AF-A0ABC8B7H3-F1
#
_cell.length_a   1.000
_cell.length_b   1.000
_cell.length_c   1.000
_cell.angle_alpha   90.00
_cell.angle_beta   90.00
_cell.angle_gamma   90.00
#
_symmetry.space_group_name_H-M   'P 1'
#
loop_
_entity.id
_entity.type
_entity.pdbx_description
1 polymer ?
#
loop_
_entity_poly.entity_id
_entity_poly.type
_entity_poly.pdbx_seq_one_letter_code
_entity_poly.pdbx_strand_id
1 'polypeptide(L)'
;MTKLKSMFLLLRVCIMAGNKPAAIKAELSLHGAVFESCGNTLLLNTWKSLSGQLQLYWSVHQESHGRAGAKLDAHEDYVSLACGESFEKMADEIKDHGQRGLEKVVASLKAHQG
;
A
#
# COMPACT_ATOMS: atom_id res chain seq x y z
N MET A 1 10.62 -0.24 -14.93
CA MET A 1 10.61 -1.22 -13.81
C MET A 1 11.46 -0.79 -12.60
N THR A 2 12.50 0.03 -12.74
CA THR A 2 13.37 0.45 -11.61
C THR A 2 12.65 1.32 -10.57
N LYS A 3 11.75 2.22 -10.99
CA LYS A 3 11.02 3.16 -10.12
C LYS A 3 10.20 2.45 -9.02
N LEU A 4 9.46 1.40 -9.38
CA LEU A 4 8.58 0.68 -8.43
C LEU A 4 9.40 -0.04 -7.36
N LYS A 5 10.50 -0.69 -7.75
CA LYS A 5 11.44 -1.33 -6.81
C LYS A 5 12.08 -0.31 -5.87
N SER A 6 12.47 0.87 -6.36
CA SER A 6 12.98 1.96 -5.53
C SER A 6 11.93 2.48 -4.54
N MET A 7 10.67 2.63 -4.96
CA MET A 7 9.56 3.02 -4.07
C MET A 7 9.34 2.00 -2.95
N PHE A 8 9.40 0.71 -3.27
CA PHE A 8 9.27 -0.35 -2.26
C PHE A 8 10.46 -0.37 -1.28
N LEU A 9 11.69 -0.16 -1.76
CA LEU A 9 12.85 -0.02 -0.89
C LEU A 9 12.69 1.17 0.06
N LEU A 10 12.24 2.33 -0.45
CA LEU A 10 11.98 3.50 0.37
C LEU A 10 10.93 3.23 1.45
N LEU A 11 9.84 2.55 1.09
CA LEU A 11 8.82 2.14 2.07
C LEU A 11 9.43 1.29 3.19
N ARG A 12 10.24 0.28 2.85
CA ARG A 12 10.91 -0.56 3.86
C ARG A 12 11.82 0.25 4.77
N VAL A 13 12.59 1.19 4.21
CA VAL A 13 13.45 2.09 4.99
C VAL A 13 12.62 2.91 5.98
N CYS A 14 11.50 3.50 5.55
CA CYS A 14 10.62 4.29 6.42
C CYS A 14 10.00 3.44 7.54
N ILE A 15 9.59 2.20 7.23
CA ILE A 15 9.07 1.24 8.21
C ILE A 15 10.14 0.89 9.25
N MET A 16 11.35 0.54 8.81
CA MET A 16 12.46 0.20 9.70
C MET A 16 12.89 1.36 10.61
N ALA A 17 12.77 2.60 10.11
CA ALA A 17 13.03 3.80 10.89
C ALA A 17 11.90 4.15 11.88
N GLY A 18 10.78 3.41 11.89
CA GLY A 18 9.62 3.69 12.73
C GLY A 18 8.88 4.98 12.37
N ASN A 19 9.16 5.59 11.22
CA ASN A 19 8.59 6.87 10.82
C ASN A 19 7.21 6.66 10.18
N LYS A 20 6.17 6.66 11.02
CA LYS A 20 4.76 6.45 10.62
C LYS A 20 4.32 7.34 9.45
N PRO A 21 4.43 8.69 9.50
CA PRO A 21 4.04 9.54 8.38
C PRO A 21 4.82 9.27 7.09
N ALA A 22 6.14 9.04 7.19
CA ALA A 22 6.96 8.76 6.01
C ALA A 22 6.62 7.41 5.38
N ALA A 23 6.32 6.39 6.19
CA ALA A 23 5.87 5.09 5.71
C ALA A 23 4.54 5.21 4.94
N ILE A 24 3.56 5.97 5.46
CA ILE A 24 2.30 6.22 4.75
C ILE A 24 2.54 6.90 3.41
N LYS A 25 3.38 7.95 3.38
CA LYS A 25 3.69 8.66 2.14
C LYS A 25 4.38 7.75 1.12
N ALA A 26 5.31 6.91 1.56
CA ALA A 26 6.00 5.95 0.70
C ALA A 26 5.05 4.87 0.16
N GLU A 27 4.14 4.37 0.99
CA GLU A 27 3.13 3.36 0.60
C GLU A 27 2.13 3.94 -0.40
N LEU A 28 1.62 5.16 -0.19
CA LEU A 28 0.81 5.88 -1.17
C LEU A 28 1.57 6.08 -2.49
N SER A 29 2.85 6.43 -2.45
CA SER A 29 3.65 6.60 -3.67
C SER A 29 3.79 5.29 -4.45
N LEU A 30 3.95 4.17 -3.74
CA LEU A 30 4.05 2.84 -4.35
C LEU A 30 2.76 2.46 -5.08
N HIS A 31 1.61 2.58 -4.42
CA HIS A 31 0.29 2.26 -4.99
C HIS A 31 -0.13 3.26 -6.08
N GLY A 32 0.26 4.53 -5.94
CA GLY A 32 -0.03 5.58 -6.91
C GLY A 32 0.72 5.48 -8.23
N ALA A 33 1.82 4.73 -8.28
CA ALA A 33 2.72 4.69 -9.43
C ALA A 33 2.03 4.27 -10.74
N VAL A 34 1.05 3.35 -10.66
CA VAL A 34 0.28 2.89 -11.84
C VAL A 34 -0.64 3.99 -12.38
N PHE A 35 -1.29 4.74 -11.49
CA PHE A 35 -2.18 5.84 -11.87
C PHE A 35 -1.41 6.99 -12.54
N GLU A 36 -0.21 7.29 -12.05
CA GLU A 36 0.69 8.27 -12.67
C GLU A 36 1.20 7.83 -14.04
N SER A 37 1.41 6.52 -14.24
CA SER A 37 2.06 5.99 -15.44
C SER A 37 1.09 5.65 -16.56
N CYS A 38 -0.21 5.46 -16.27
CA CYS A 38 -1.20 5.01 -17.24
C CYS A 38 -1.65 6.09 -18.24
N GLY A 39 -1.28 7.36 -18.05
CA GLY A 39 -1.65 8.46 -18.94
C GLY A 39 -3.14 8.82 -18.96
N ASN A 40 -3.94 8.27 -18.04
CA ASN A 40 -5.38 8.49 -17.96
C ASN A 40 -5.73 9.50 -16.85
N THR A 41 -6.19 10.68 -17.24
CA THR A 41 -6.54 11.77 -16.32
C THR A 41 -7.65 11.41 -15.34
N LEU A 42 -8.65 10.63 -15.76
CA LEU A 42 -9.74 10.19 -14.87
C LEU A 42 -9.18 9.31 -13.76
N LEU A 43 -8.40 8.29 -14.10
CA LEU A 43 -7.78 7.38 -13.13
C LEU A 43 -6.84 8.14 -12.18
N LEU A 44 -6.04 9.08 -12.70
CA LEU A 44 -5.16 9.90 -11.88
C LEU A 44 -5.94 10.77 -10.88
N ASN A 45 -7.06 11.36 -11.31
CA ASN A 45 -7.91 12.16 -10.43
C ASN A 45 -8.63 11.30 -9.37
N THR A 46 -9.06 10.09 -9.74
CA THR A 46 -9.60 9.11 -8.79
C THR A 46 -8.56 8.78 -7.71
N TRP A 47 -7.31 8.52 -8.09
CA TRP A 47 -6.23 8.26 -7.14
C TRP A 47 -5.96 9.43 -6.18
N LYS A 48 -5.96 10.67 -6.68
CA LYS A 48 -5.81 11.87 -5.84
C LYS A 48 -6.89 11.97 -4.75
N SER A 49 -8.13 11.61 -5.08
CA SER A 49 -9.22 11.58 -4.10
C SER A 49 -9.06 10.42 -3.11
N LEU A 50 -8.79 9.20 -3.60
CA LEU A 50 -8.68 8.00 -2.78
C LEU A 50 -7.48 8.04 -1.82
N SER A 51 -6.34 8.57 -2.27
CA SER A 51 -5.11 8.62 -1.47
C SER A 51 -5.27 9.42 -0.17
N GLY A 52 -6.06 10.49 -0.16
CA GLY A 52 -6.39 11.23 1.06
C GLY A 52 -7.20 10.39 2.06
N GLN A 53 -8.14 9.59 1.58
CA GLN A 53 -8.92 8.68 2.42
C GLN A 53 -8.05 7.54 2.98
N LEU A 54 -7.20 6.95 2.14
CA LEU A 54 -6.23 5.92 2.53
C LEU A 54 -5.24 6.44 3.57
N GLN A 55 -4.75 7.68 3.44
CA GLN A 55 -3.87 8.29 4.43
C GLN A 55 -4.50 8.32 5.83
N LEU A 56 -5.76 8.75 5.93
CA LEU A 56 -6.47 8.79 7.22
C LEU A 56 -6.67 7.39 7.78
N TYR A 57 -7.17 6.48 6.95
CA TYR A 57 -7.39 5.08 7.31
C TYR A 57 -6.11 4.39 7.81
N TRP A 58 -5.01 4.53 7.08
CA TRP A 58 -3.72 3.94 7.47
C TRP A 58 -3.10 4.60 8.69
N SER A 59 -3.34 5.90 8.93
CA SER A 59 -2.89 6.57 10.15
C SER A 59 -3.53 5.93 11.39
N VAL A 60 -4.84 5.70 11.35
CA VAL A 60 -5.57 5.01 12.45
C VAL A 60 -5.10 3.56 12.61
N HIS A 61 -4.87 2.86 11.49
CA HIS A 61 -4.39 1.49 11.51
C HIS A 61 -2.97 1.37 12.12
N GLN A 62 -2.05 2.28 11.78
CA GLN A 62 -0.71 2.31 12.36
C GLN A 62 -0.71 2.66 13.85
N GLU A 63 -1.65 3.52 14.28
CA GLU A 63 -1.79 3.87 15.69
C GLU A 63 -2.28 2.68 16.51
N SER A 64 -3.35 2.02 16.07
CA SER A 64 -3.90 0.83 16.74
C SER A 64 -2.93 -0.35 16.85
N HIS A 65 -1.96 -0.46 15.94
CA HIS A 65 -0.97 -1.55 15.94
C HIS A 65 0.39 -1.15 16.51
N GLY A 66 0.59 0.11 16.89
CA GLY A 66 1.87 0.60 17.43
C GLY A 66 3.07 0.45 16.47
N ARG A 67 2.84 0.38 15.15
CA ARG A 67 3.91 0.16 14.15
C ARG A 67 3.81 1.11 12.97
N ALA A 68 4.95 1.41 12.35
CA ALA A 68 5.00 2.12 11.08
C ALA A 68 4.74 1.12 9.93
N GLY A 69 3.65 1.32 9.20
CA GLY A 69 3.30 0.56 8.00
C GLY A 69 2.88 -0.90 8.22
N ALA A 70 2.76 -1.61 7.09
CA ALA A 70 2.54 -3.05 7.04
C ALA A 70 3.80 -3.85 7.43
N LYS A 71 3.74 -5.18 7.32
CA LYS A 71 4.96 -6.00 7.42
C LYS A 71 5.89 -5.69 6.24
N LEU A 72 7.20 -5.87 6.43
CA LEU A 72 8.23 -5.54 5.42
C LEU A 72 8.09 -6.33 4.12
N ASP A 73 7.54 -7.54 4.19
CA ASP A 73 7.31 -8.47 3.09
C ASP A 73 5.94 -8.28 2.42
N ALA A 74 5.05 -7.46 2.98
CA ALA A 74 3.64 -7.40 2.58
C ALA A 74 3.39 -6.92 1.13
N HIS A 75 4.41 -6.39 0.47
CA HIS A 75 4.36 -5.88 -0.90
C HIS A 75 5.34 -6.60 -1.85
N GLU A 76 6.03 -7.66 -1.41
CA GLU A 76 7.02 -8.36 -2.25
C GLU A 76 6.37 -8.98 -3.50
N ASP A 77 5.28 -9.74 -3.33
CA ASP A 77 4.55 -10.36 -4.45
C ASP A 77 3.94 -9.31 -5.38
N TYR A 78 3.30 -8.27 -4.83
CA TYR A 78 2.78 -7.14 -5.59
C TYR A 78 3.84 -6.51 -6.50
N VAL A 79 5.02 -6.17 -5.96
CA VAL A 79 6.09 -5.52 -6.72
C VAL A 79 6.71 -6.49 -7.74
N SER A 80 6.87 -7.76 -7.36
CA SER A 80 7.40 -8.81 -8.22
C SER A 80 6.50 -9.01 -9.45
N LEU A 81 5.20 -9.17 -9.23
CA LEU A 81 4.20 -9.40 -10.27
C LEU A 81 3.97 -8.16 -11.14
N ALA A 82 3.97 -6.95 -10.56
CA ALA A 82 3.90 -5.70 -11.31
C ALA A 82 5.13 -5.48 -12.22
N CYS A 83 6.27 -6.08 -11.88
CA CYS A 83 7.47 -6.09 -12.70
C CYS A 83 7.60 -7.36 -13.56
N GLY A 84 6.60 -8.25 -13.55
CA GLY A 84 6.56 -9.47 -14.34
C GLY A 84 5.88 -9.26 -15.70
N GLU A 85 5.56 -10.37 -16.35
CA GLU A 85 4.96 -10.39 -17.69
C GLU A 85 3.50 -10.87 -17.71
N SER A 86 2.99 -11.46 -16.61
CA SER A 86 1.62 -11.97 -16.55
C SER A 86 0.68 -10.96 -15.92
N PHE A 87 -0.22 -10.43 -16.75
CA PHE A 87 -1.30 -9.56 -16.31
C PHE A 87 -2.26 -10.29 -15.38
N GLU A 88 -2.59 -11.55 -15.68
CA GLU A 88 -3.52 -12.38 -14.92
C GLU A 88 -3.05 -12.53 -13.47
N LYS A 89 -1.78 -12.91 -13.28
CA LYS A 89 -1.19 -13.04 -11.94
C LYS A 89 -1.19 -11.71 -11.18
N MET A 90 -0.94 -10.60 -11.87
CA MET A 90 -0.99 -9.28 -11.23
C MET A 90 -2.42 -8.89 -10.85
N ALA A 91 -3.41 -9.20 -11.69
CA ALA A 91 -4.82 -8.94 -11.39
C ALA A 91 -5.30 -9.74 -10.17
N ASP A 92 -4.92 -11.01 -10.07
CA ASP A 92 -5.20 -11.86 -8.91
C ASP A 92 -4.54 -11.28 -7.64
N GLU A 93 -3.26 -10.91 -7.72
CA GLU A 93 -2.57 -10.32 -6.57
C GLU A 93 -3.19 -8.97 -6.14
N ILE A 94 -3.66 -8.12 -7.05
CA ILE A 94 -4.36 -6.86 -6.66
C ILE A 94 -5.60 -7.17 -5.82
N LYS A 95 -6.39 -8.17 -6.23
CA LYS A 95 -7.60 -8.59 -5.54
C LYS A 95 -7.25 -9.11 -4.14
N ASP A 96 -6.30 -10.04 -4.07
CA ASP A 96 -5.94 -10.69 -2.81
C ASP A 96 -5.23 -9.71 -1.87
N HIS A 97 -4.37 -8.83 -2.39
CA HIS A 97 -3.67 -7.80 -1.61
C HIS A 97 -4.66 -6.88 -0.89
N GLY A 98 -5.66 -6.37 -1.62
CA GLY A 98 -6.71 -5.53 -1.03
C GLY A 98 -7.50 -6.27 0.05
N GLN A 99 -7.87 -7.52 -0.20
CA GLN A 99 -8.61 -8.35 0.76
C GLN A 99 -7.80 -8.61 2.03
N ARG A 100 -6.52 -8.99 1.93
CA ARG A 100 -5.61 -9.19 3.07
C ARG A 100 -5.47 -7.93 3.93
N GLY A 101 -5.50 -6.75 3.32
CA GLY A 101 -5.49 -5.47 4.01
C GLY A 101 -6.77 -5.23 4.83
N LEU A 102 -7.93 -5.44 4.21
CA LEU A 102 -9.24 -5.23 4.84
C LEU A 102 -9.48 -6.18 6.02
N GLU A 103 -9.21 -7.48 5.83
CA GLU A 103 -9.42 -8.51 6.86
C GLU A 103 -8.67 -8.19 8.15
N LYS A 104 -7.42 -7.68 8.04
CA LYS A 104 -6.62 -7.30 9.20
C LYS A 104 -7.23 -6.14 9.97
N VAL A 105 -7.81 -5.15 9.29
CA VAL A 105 -8.42 -4.00 9.97
C VAL A 105 -9.74 -4.39 10.63
N VAL A 106 -10.55 -5.22 9.97
CA VAL A 106 -11.75 -5.78 10.60
C VAL A 106 -11.40 -6.59 11.85
N ALA A 107 -10.34 -7.40 11.78
CA ALA A 107 -9.86 -8.16 12.94
C ALA A 107 -9.38 -7.24 14.08
N SER A 108 -8.64 -6.16 13.77
CA SER A 108 -8.17 -5.23 14.80
C SER A 108 -9.33 -4.48 15.46
N LEU A 109 -10.37 -4.10 14.72
CA LEU A 109 -11.55 -3.43 15.29
C LEU A 109 -12.34 -4.34 16.23
N LYS A 110 -12.51 -5.63 15.88
CA LYS A 110 -13.17 -6.61 16.76
C LYS A 110 -12.41 -6.81 18.07
N ALA A 111 -11.08 -6.80 18.03
CA ALA A 111 -10.25 -6.95 19.22
C ALA A 111 -10.32 -5.77 20.22
N HIS A 112 -10.80 -4.59 19.78
CA HIS A 112 -10.97 -3.41 20.66
C HIS A 112 -12.39 -3.29 21.24
N GLN A 113 -13.33 -4.17 20.85
CA GLN A 113 -14.72 -4.18 21.35
C GLN A 113 -14.98 -5.25 22.42
N GLY A 114 -13.99 -6.06 22.78
CA GLY A 114 -14.04 -7.02 23.88
C GLY A 114 -13.10 -6.61 25.01
#